data_AF-A0AAV2M355-F1
#
_entry.id   AF-A0AAV2M355-F1
#
_cell.length_a   1.000
_cell.length_b   1.000
_cell.length_c   1.000
_cell.angle_alpha   90.00
_cell.angle_beta   90.00
_cell.angle_gamma   90.00
#
_symmetry.space_group_name_H-M   'P 1'
#
loop_
_entity.id
_entity.type
_entity.pdbx_description
1 polymer ?
#
loop_
_entity_poly.entity_id
_entity_poly.type
_entity_poly.pdbx_seq_one_letter_code
_entity_poly.pdbx_strand_id
1 'polypeptide(L)'
;MEEFFRQGDREAAQGLPFSPLCDRKSTLVAESQIGFIDFIVFPSFSLLTDLAEKIVIPLVEENPGPPDPCNRHSHLWRESSRGLQWSLAHVTAELVSFRSTWTRHTEENLLKWKESSANGFQDKTRDDKNKPNCSVPKETPFI
;
A
#
# COMPACT_ATOMS: atom_id res chain seq x y z
N MET A 1 3.11 -11.47 -6.31
CA MET A 1 3.66 -11.57 -7.68
C MET A 1 3.47 -12.92 -8.33
N GLU A 2 3.69 -14.05 -7.64
CA GLU A 2 3.56 -15.37 -8.29
C GLU A 2 2.20 -15.61 -8.95
N GLU A 3 1.11 -15.06 -8.40
CA GLU A 3 -0.21 -15.12 -9.02
C GLU A 3 -0.25 -14.48 -10.42
N PHE A 4 0.31 -13.27 -10.58
CA PHE A 4 0.41 -12.59 -11.89
C PHE A 4 1.33 -13.34 -12.84
N PHE A 5 2.42 -13.93 -12.34
CA PHE A 5 3.31 -14.73 -13.19
C PHE A 5 2.66 -16.02 -13.66
N ARG A 6 1.89 -16.70 -12.79
CA ARG A 6 1.08 -17.85 -13.20
C ARG A 6 0.01 -17.47 -14.21
N GLN A 7 -0.51 -16.24 -14.17
CA GLN A 7 -1.39 -15.74 -15.22
C GLN A 7 -0.63 -15.54 -16.53
N GLY A 8 0.54 -14.89 -16.49
CA GLY A 8 1.36 -14.71 -17.68
C GLY A 8 1.75 -16.03 -18.33
N ASP A 9 2.08 -17.06 -17.55
CA ASP A 9 2.38 -18.39 -18.11
C ASP A 9 1.19 -18.98 -18.88
N ARG A 10 -0.05 -18.71 -18.44
CA ARG A 10 -1.27 -19.10 -19.16
C ARG A 10 -1.48 -18.26 -20.41
N GLU A 11 -1.24 -16.96 -20.34
CA GLU A 11 -1.32 -16.05 -21.50
C GLU A 11 -0.33 -16.47 -22.60
N ALA A 12 0.91 -16.78 -22.21
CA ALA A 12 1.95 -17.29 -23.10
C ALA A 12 1.57 -18.63 -23.74
N ALA A 13 1.03 -19.57 -22.95
CA ALA A 13 0.58 -20.87 -23.47
C ALA A 13 -0.55 -20.74 -24.50
N GLN A 14 -1.33 -19.67 -24.43
CA GLN A 14 -2.41 -19.34 -25.36
C GLN A 14 -1.97 -18.42 -26.51
N GLY A 15 -0.71 -18.00 -26.54
CA GLY A 15 -0.20 -17.05 -27.54
C GLY A 15 -0.77 -15.63 -27.39
N LEU A 16 -1.26 -15.26 -26.21
CA LEU A 16 -1.80 -13.94 -25.91
C LEU A 16 -0.68 -12.97 -25.47
N PRO A 17 -0.86 -11.66 -25.70
CA PRO A 17 0.03 -10.67 -25.10
C PRO A 17 -0.09 -10.70 -23.58
N PHE A 18 1.04 -10.50 -22.89
CA PHE A 18 1.05 -10.48 -21.43
C PHE A 18 0.25 -9.29 -20.89
N SER A 19 -0.58 -9.56 -19.90
CA SER A 19 -1.16 -8.50 -19.07
C SER A 19 -0.05 -7.76 -18.31
N PRO A 20 -0.26 -6.49 -17.91
CA PRO A 20 0.71 -5.74 -17.12
C PRO A 20 1.18 -6.55 -15.90
N LEU A 21 2.50 -6.54 -15.65
CA LEU A 21 3.17 -7.21 -14.53
C LEU A 21 3.10 -8.74 -14.53
N CYS A 22 2.54 -9.36 -15.57
CA CYS A 22 2.36 -10.81 -15.64
C CYS A 22 3.56 -11.55 -16.25
N ASP A 23 4.51 -10.87 -16.88
CA ASP A 23 5.74 -11.50 -17.38
C ASP A 23 6.83 -11.52 -16.31
N ARG A 24 7.15 -12.71 -15.78
CA ARG A 24 8.20 -12.92 -14.78
C ARG A 24 9.61 -12.53 -15.25
N LYS A 25 9.86 -12.41 -16.55
CA LYS A 25 11.19 -12.08 -17.11
C LYS A 25 11.43 -10.57 -17.22
N SER A 26 10.40 -9.82 -17.61
CA SER A 26 10.51 -8.37 -17.83
C SER A 26 9.99 -7.52 -16.68
N THR A 27 9.15 -8.08 -15.80
CA THR A 27 8.52 -7.31 -14.72
C THR A 27 9.56 -6.76 -13.73
N LEU A 28 9.58 -5.44 -13.63
CA LEU A 28 10.34 -4.67 -12.66
C LEU A 28 9.55 -4.54 -11.36
N VAL A 29 9.64 -5.57 -10.50
CA VAL A 29 8.78 -5.69 -9.30
C VAL A 29 8.98 -4.51 -8.36
N ALA A 30 10.22 -4.13 -8.05
CA ALA A 30 10.51 -3.07 -7.08
C ALA A 30 9.94 -1.72 -7.53
N GLU A 31 10.16 -1.35 -8.80
CA GLU A 31 9.63 -0.14 -9.43
C GLU A 31 8.10 -0.14 -9.45
N SER A 32 7.51 -1.30 -9.74
CA SER A 32 6.05 -1.46 -9.74
C SER A 32 5.45 -1.30 -8.33
N GLN A 33 6.13 -1.80 -7.29
CA GLN A 33 5.69 -1.63 -5.90
C GLN A 33 5.84 -0.17 -5.42
N ILE A 34 6.92 0.51 -5.80
CA ILE A 34 7.10 1.95 -5.54
C ILE A 34 5.93 2.73 -6.13
N GLY A 35 5.62 2.50 -7.42
CA GLY A 35 4.49 3.14 -8.08
C GLY A 35 3.15 2.80 -7.43
N PHE A 36 2.93 1.55 -7.02
CA PHE A 36 1.69 1.18 -6.33
C PHE A 36 1.54 1.90 -4.99
N ILE A 37 2.61 2.05 -4.21
CA ILE A 37 2.58 2.78 -2.95
C ILE A 37 2.26 4.26 -3.20
N ASP A 38 2.99 4.91 -4.11
CA ASP A 38 2.88 6.36 -4.36
C ASP A 38 1.54 6.75 -5.00
N PHE A 39 1.03 5.95 -5.94
CA PHE A 39 -0.14 6.31 -6.74
C PHE A 39 -1.45 5.67 -6.29
N ILE A 40 -1.41 4.59 -5.51
CA ILE A 40 -2.61 3.89 -5.04
C ILE A 40 -2.72 3.90 -3.52
N VAL A 41 -1.73 3.36 -2.81
CA VAL A 41 -1.82 3.18 -1.35
C VAL A 41 -1.87 4.53 -0.63
N PHE A 42 -0.90 5.40 -0.88
CA PHE A 42 -0.80 6.68 -0.19
C PHE A 42 -2.04 7.57 -0.42
N PRO A 43 -2.51 7.79 -1.68
CA PRO A 43 -3.73 8.57 -1.89
C PRO A 43 -4.98 7.95 -1.23
N SER A 44 -5.11 6.62 -1.26
CA SER A 44 -6.26 5.93 -0.67
C SER A 44 -6.31 6.07 0.85
N PHE A 45 -5.18 5.86 1.53
CA PHE A 45 -5.09 5.97 2.99
C PHE A 45 -5.18 7.41 3.49
N SER A 46 -4.62 8.36 2.74
CA SER A 46 -4.79 9.78 3.03
C SER A 46 -6.27 10.16 3.00
N LEU A 47 -6.98 9.83 1.91
CA LEU A 47 -8.40 10.13 1.77
C LEU A 47 -9.24 9.44 2.85
N LEU A 48 -8.96 8.17 3.15
CA LEU A 48 -9.63 7.43 4.22
C LEU A 48 -9.49 8.13 5.57
N THR A 49 -8.27 8.57 5.91
CA THR A 49 -8.00 9.24 7.19
C THR A 49 -8.70 10.61 7.25
N ASP A 50 -8.63 11.39 6.17
CA ASP A 50 -9.28 12.69 6.08
C ASP A 50 -10.82 12.57 6.19
N LEU A 51 -11.39 11.52 5.58
CA LEU A 51 -12.82 11.23 5.67
C LEU A 51 -13.21 10.81 7.09
N ALA A 52 -12.41 9.95 7.73
CA ALA A 52 -12.64 9.52 9.10
C ALA A 52 -12.60 10.70 10.08
N GLU A 53 -11.64 11.61 9.95
CA GLU A 53 -11.58 12.85 10.75
C GLU A 53 -12.85 13.70 10.55
N LYS A 54 -13.28 13.91 9.31
CA LYS A 54 -14.46 14.73 8.99
C LYS A 54 -15.79 14.14 9.42
N ILE A 55 -15.89 12.82 9.54
CA ILE A 55 -17.13 12.15 9.94
C ILE A 55 -17.13 11.89 11.45
N VAL A 56 -16.05 11.33 11.99
CA VAL A 56 -16.04 10.82 13.36
C VAL A 56 -15.95 11.95 14.39
N ILE A 57 -15.16 13.00 14.12
CA ILE A 57 -15.00 14.12 15.08
C ILE A 57 -16.34 14.82 15.36
N PRO A 58 -17.12 15.28 14.36
CA PRO A 58 -18.40 15.93 14.62
C PRO A 58 -19.40 15.04 15.35
N LEU A 59 -19.44 13.74 15.05
CA LEU A 59 -20.35 12.80 15.70
C LEU A 59 -20.05 12.63 17.21
N VAL A 60 -18.79 12.76 17.61
CA VAL A 60 -18.36 12.71 19.01
C VAL A 60 -18.68 14.03 19.72
N GLU A 61 -18.56 15.16 19.03
CA GLU A 61 -18.91 16.48 19.55
C GLU A 61 -20.43 16.65 19.75
N GLU A 62 -21.27 16.06 18.89
CA GLU A 62 -22.73 16.10 18.99
C GLU A 62 -23.30 15.22 20.11
N ASN A 63 -22.50 14.30 20.67
CA ASN A 63 -22.85 13.49 21.84
C ASN A 63 -21.88 13.76 23.00
N PRO A 64 -21.77 15.02 23.46
CA PRO A 64 -20.98 15.30 24.64
C PRO A 64 -21.63 14.59 25.81
N GLY A 65 -20.81 14.10 26.74
CA GLY A 65 -21.31 13.43 27.93
C GLY A 65 -22.33 14.22 28.72
N PRO A 66 -23.02 13.55 29.68
CA PRO A 66 -23.91 14.26 30.57
C PRO A 66 -23.16 15.42 31.24
N PRO A 67 -23.76 16.62 31.32
CA PRO A 67 -23.11 17.79 31.91
C PRO A 67 -22.79 17.55 33.39
N ASP A 68 -21.82 18.31 33.89
CA ASP A 68 -21.18 18.19 35.20
C ASP A 68 -22.15 17.85 36.36
N PRO A 69 -21.76 17.00 37.34
CA PRO A 69 -22.64 16.49 38.40
C PRO A 69 -23.17 17.54 39.40
N CYS A 70 -22.80 18.82 39.24
CA CYS A 70 -23.07 19.88 40.21
C CYS A 70 -24.51 20.40 40.20
N ASN A 71 -25.36 19.98 39.26
CA ASN A 71 -26.80 20.30 39.27
C ASN A 71 -27.64 19.02 39.34
N ARG A 72 -27.57 18.39 40.51
CA ARG A 72 -28.11 17.06 40.80
C ARG A 72 -29.62 17.13 41.05
N HIS A 73 -30.43 16.70 40.07
CA HIS A 73 -31.77 16.12 40.34
C HIS A 73 -32.27 15.27 39.14
N SER A 74 -31.53 14.25 38.72
CA SER A 74 -32.14 13.13 37.97
C SER A 74 -31.25 11.89 37.99
N HIS A 75 -31.72 10.85 38.68
CA HIS A 75 -31.08 9.53 38.74
C HIS A 75 -31.34 8.68 37.48
N LEU A 76 -32.15 9.17 36.53
CA LEU A 76 -32.61 8.40 35.37
C LEU A 76 -31.60 8.30 34.21
N TRP A 77 -30.56 9.16 34.18
CA TRP A 77 -29.62 9.18 33.04
C TRP A 77 -28.37 8.29 33.20
N ARG A 78 -28.21 7.60 34.33
CA ARG A 78 -26.96 6.87 34.65
C ARG A 78 -26.85 5.47 34.02
N GLU A 79 -27.96 4.88 33.57
CA GLU A 79 -27.96 3.48 33.13
C GLU A 79 -27.61 3.28 31.64
N SER A 80 -27.75 4.30 30.77
CA SER A 80 -27.78 4.06 29.32
C SER A 80 -26.43 4.19 28.57
N SER A 81 -25.37 4.75 29.16
CA SER A 81 -24.17 5.18 28.40
C SER A 81 -22.87 4.43 28.73
N ARG A 82 -22.92 3.35 29.52
CA ARG A 82 -21.72 2.72 30.11
C ARG A 82 -20.80 1.98 29.12
N GLY A 83 -21.14 1.88 27.83
CA GLY A 83 -20.40 1.03 26.89
C GLY A 83 -19.61 1.73 25.78
N LEU A 84 -19.88 3.01 25.46
CA LEU A 84 -19.44 3.60 24.18
C LEU A 84 -19.02 5.08 24.27
N GLN A 85 -18.75 5.61 25.46
CA GLN A 85 -18.38 7.01 25.57
C GLN A 85 -16.87 7.22 25.38
N TRP A 86 -16.46 7.35 24.13
CA TRP A 86 -15.13 7.86 23.81
C TRP A 86 -15.10 9.38 23.99
N SER A 87 -14.08 9.90 24.67
CA SER A 87 -13.86 11.33 24.71
C SER A 87 -13.35 11.81 23.35
N LEU A 88 -13.64 13.06 22.98
CA LEU A 88 -13.08 13.68 21.78
C LEU A 88 -11.56 13.57 21.74
N ALA A 89 -10.89 13.75 22.88
CA ALA A 89 -9.44 13.60 22.99
C ALA A 89 -8.96 12.18 22.66
N HIS A 90 -9.66 11.13 23.12
CA HIS A 90 -9.31 9.75 22.81
C HIS A 90 -9.48 9.46 21.31
N VAL A 91 -10.60 9.87 20.71
CA VAL A 91 -10.86 9.63 19.29
C VAL A 91 -9.83 10.34 18.40
N THR A 92 -9.55 11.61 18.69
CA THR A 92 -8.53 12.36 17.95
C THR A 92 -7.15 11.72 18.10
N ALA A 93 -6.79 11.25 19.29
CA ALA A 93 -5.52 10.55 19.51
C ALA A 93 -5.43 9.26 18.69
N GLU A 94 -6.51 8.47 18.61
CA GLU A 94 -6.56 7.25 17.79
C GLU A 94 -6.44 7.55 16.29
N LEU A 95 -7.09 8.61 15.79
CA LEU A 95 -6.98 9.01 14.38
C LEU A 95 -5.56 9.48 14.04
N VAL A 96 -4.92 10.25 14.94
CA VAL A 96 -3.52 10.65 14.79
C VAL A 96 -2.60 9.42 14.80
N SER A 97 -2.81 8.50 15.75
CA SER A 97 -2.04 7.24 15.85
C SER A 97 -2.18 6.37 14.60
N PHE A 98 -3.41 6.25 14.08
CA PHE A 98 -3.71 5.54 12.84
C PHE A 98 -2.96 6.18 11.66
N ARG A 99 -3.03 7.50 11.52
CA ARG A 99 -2.30 8.24 10.48
C ARG A 99 -0.80 7.98 10.56
N SER A 100 -0.21 8.16 11.74
CA SER A 100 1.22 7.94 11.95
C SER A 100 1.65 6.51 11.64
N THR A 101 0.82 5.52 11.99
CA THR A 101 1.13 4.11 11.78
C THR A 101 1.18 3.75 10.30
N TRP A 102 0.14 4.10 9.52
CA TRP A 102 0.14 3.75 8.12
C TRP A 102 1.21 4.54 7.34
N THR A 103 1.42 5.82 7.64
CA THR A 103 2.46 6.64 6.99
C THR A 103 3.83 6.03 7.21
N ARG A 104 4.18 5.70 8.46
CA ARG A 104 5.45 5.05 8.79
C ARG A 104 5.66 3.77 8.00
N HIS A 105 4.65 2.90 7.96
CA HIS A 105 4.76 1.64 7.22
C HIS A 105 4.91 1.85 5.71
N THR A 106 4.18 2.80 5.13
CA THR A 106 4.33 3.12 3.70
C THR A 106 5.72 3.67 3.38
N GLU A 107 6.26 4.55 4.22
CA GLU A 107 7.61 5.12 4.04
C GLU A 107 8.72 4.08 4.21
N GLU A 108 8.66 3.27 5.27
CA GLU A 108 9.60 2.18 5.50
C GLU A 108 9.58 1.17 4.34
N ASN A 109 8.40 0.83 3.83
CA ASN A 109 8.27 -0.07 2.69
C ASN A 109 8.79 0.58 1.40
N LEU A 110 8.52 1.87 1.19
CA LEU A 110 9.01 2.61 0.03
C LEU A 110 10.55 2.64 0.00
N LEU A 111 11.19 2.85 1.15
CA LEU A 111 12.65 2.80 1.28
C LEU A 111 13.19 1.40 0.93
N LYS A 112 12.62 0.33 1.49
CA LYS A 112 13.02 -1.06 1.18
C LYS A 112 12.92 -1.38 -0.31
N TRP A 113 11.86 -0.91 -0.98
CA TRP A 113 11.69 -1.13 -2.42
C TRP A 113 12.65 -0.27 -3.26
N LYS A 114 12.94 0.96 -2.84
CA LYS A 114 13.96 1.81 -3.49
C LYS A 114 15.35 1.18 -3.40
N GLU A 115 15.74 0.67 -2.24
CA GLU A 115 16.99 -0.08 -2.07
C GLU A 115 17.03 -1.34 -2.93
N SER A 116 15.91 -2.07 -3.01
CA SER A 116 15.79 -3.28 -3.83
C SER A 116 15.88 -3.00 -5.34
N SER A 117 15.30 -1.88 -5.81
CA SER A 117 15.43 -1.44 -7.21
C SER A 117 16.88 -1.07 -7.55
N ALA A 118 17.55 -0.32 -6.66
CA ALA A 118 18.97 0.03 -6.82
C ALA A 118 19.89 -1.21 -6.86
N ASN A 119 19.61 -2.22 -6.02
CA ASN A 119 20.36 -3.47 -5.97
C ASN A 119 20.05 -4.40 -7.16
N GLY A 120 18.81 -4.43 -7.65
CA GLY A 120 18.42 -5.24 -8.81
C GLY A 120 19.07 -4.77 -10.13
N PHE A 121 19.37 -3.47 -10.25
CA PHE A 121 20.12 -2.94 -11.39
C PHE A 121 21.59 -3.42 -11.41
N GLN A 122 22.21 -3.59 -10.23
CA GLN A 122 23.59 -4.08 -10.12
C GLN A 122 23.73 -5.55 -10.53
N ASP A 123 22.71 -6.37 -10.28
CA ASP A 123 22.72 -7.80 -10.60
C ASP A 123 22.52 -8.06 -12.10
N LYS A 124 21.57 -7.37 -12.74
CA LYS A 124 21.39 -7.44 -14.21
C LYS A 124 22.61 -6.96 -15.00
N THR A 125 23.35 -5.98 -14.48
CA THR A 125 24.57 -5.45 -15.14
C THR A 125 25.76 -6.42 -15.05
N ARG A 126 25.74 -7.38 -14.10
CA ARG A 126 26.77 -8.43 -13.99
C ARG A 126 26.50 -9.60 -14.92
N ASP A 127 25.24 -9.98 -15.11
CA ASP A 127 24.86 -11.07 -16.02
C ASP A 127 25.07 -10.71 -17.51
N ASP A 128 24.87 -9.46 -17.92
CA ASP A 128 25.13 -9.04 -19.30
C ASP A 128 26.63 -9.04 -19.66
N LYS A 129 27.54 -8.97 -18.68
CA LYS A 129 29.00 -9.08 -18.91
C LYS A 129 29.49 -10.52 -19.06
N ASN A 130 28.65 -11.52 -18.80
CA ASN A 130 29.03 -12.94 -18.83
C ASN A 130 28.33 -13.73 -19.94
N LYS A 131 27.75 -13.02 -20.92
CA LYS A 131 27.09 -13.64 -22.08
C LYS A 131 28.16 -14.17 -23.06
N PRO A 132 28.24 -15.49 -23.33
CA PRO A 132 29.18 -15.99 -24.32
C PRO A 132 28.77 -15.46 -25.70
N ASN A 133 29.77 -14.94 -26.44
CA ASN A 133 29.63 -14.55 -27.84
C ASN A 133 29.09 -15.74 -28.64
N CYS A 134 27.80 -15.75 -28.96
CA CYS A 134 27.28 -16.60 -30.03
C CYS A 134 27.66 -15.94 -31.35
N SER A 135 28.85 -16.25 -31.85
CA SER A 135 29.21 -16.02 -33.24
C SER A 135 28.28 -16.85 -34.12
N VAL A 136 27.35 -16.18 -34.79
CA VAL A 136 26.54 -16.77 -35.86
C VAL A 136 27.49 -17.27 -36.96
N PRO A 137 27.44 -18.54 -37.40
CA PRO A 137 28.22 -19.00 -38.54
C PRO A 137 27.76 -18.23 -39.78
N LYS A 138 28.71 -17.64 -40.51
CA LYS A 138 28.44 -17.04 -41.82
C LYS A 138 28.06 -18.18 -42.76
N GLU A 139 26.82 -18.19 -43.23
CA GLU A 139 26.42 -19.05 -44.35
C GLU A 139 27.25 -18.65 -45.58
N THR A 140 28.02 -19.60 -46.09
CA THR A 140 28.69 -19.51 -47.39
C THR A 140 27.64 -19.47 -48.50
N PRO A 141 27.76 -18.58 -49.50
CA PRO A 141 26.83 -18.54 -50.62
C PRO A 141 27.06 -19.77 -51.50
N PHE A 142 26.01 -20.57 -51.69
CA PHE A 142 25.95 -21.49 -52.81
C PHE A 142 25.52 -20.70 -54.06
N ILE A 143 26.19 -21.05 -55.17
CA ILE A 143 26.16 -20.47 -56.52
C ILE A 143 24.76 -20.09 -57.01
#